data_AF-A0A0M2S5K7-F1
#
_entry.id   AF-A0A0M2S5K7-F1
#
_cell.length_a   1.000
_cell.length_b   1.000
_cell.length_c   1.000
_cell.angle_alpha   90.00
_cell.angle_beta   90.00
_cell.angle_gamma   90.00
#
_symmetry.space_group_name_H-M   'P 1'
#
loop_
_entity.id
_entity.type
_entity.pdbx_description
1 polymer ?
#
loop_
_entity_poly.entity_id
_entity_poly.type
_entity_poly.pdbx_seq_one_letter_code
_entity_poly.pdbx_strand_id
1 'polypeptide(L)'
;MGYPDESPESQFIRQVTALSGEQAALWFWSGLEDIADAAAVHRDEDLYLAVRKMAIAALSQGMPLSSCSPEYVSCPACHAYTGQNCINLPGRMLQDKLHPERVERVRKLCELMGVEA
;
A
#
# COMPACT_ATOMS: atom_id res chain seq x y z
N MET A 1 14.15 -41.48 16.28
CA MET A 1 13.07 -40.92 15.44
C MET A 1 13.22 -39.40 15.52
N GLY A 2 13.95 -38.80 14.59
CA GLY A 2 13.98 -37.35 14.45
C GLY A 2 12.73 -36.94 13.69
N TYR A 3 11.98 -35.96 14.21
CA TYR A 3 10.97 -35.27 13.41
C TYR A 3 11.61 -34.80 12.09
N PRO A 4 10.94 -34.90 10.94
CA PRO A 4 11.46 -34.24 9.74
C PRO A 4 11.52 -32.76 10.04
N ASP A 5 12.71 -32.20 9.94
CA ASP A 5 13.01 -30.77 10.06
C ASP A 5 12.05 -30.04 9.12
N GLU A 6 11.07 -29.32 9.67
CA GLU A 6 10.00 -28.73 8.87
C GLU A 6 10.63 -27.65 7.97
N SER A 7 10.50 -27.82 6.64
CA SER A 7 11.10 -26.87 5.69
C SER A 7 10.63 -25.43 5.95
N PRO A 8 11.48 -24.41 5.71
CA PRO A 8 11.09 -23.01 5.85
C PRO A 8 9.80 -22.67 5.09
N GLU A 9 9.59 -23.27 3.92
CA GLU A 9 8.40 -23.10 3.10
C GLU A 9 7.15 -23.67 3.78
N SER A 10 7.26 -24.83 4.43
CA SER A 10 6.14 -25.42 5.18
C SER A 10 5.79 -24.62 6.42
N GLN A 11 6.79 -24.11 7.14
CA GLN A 11 6.58 -23.21 8.28
C GLN A 11 5.88 -21.91 7.83
N PHE A 12 6.34 -21.33 6.71
CA PHE A 12 5.74 -20.13 6.13
C PHE A 12 4.29 -20.36 5.72
N ILE A 13 3.99 -21.42 4.96
CA ILE A 13 2.61 -21.74 4.54
C ILE A 13 1.72 -21.92 5.77
N ARG A 14 2.17 -22.65 6.80
CA ARG A 14 1.40 -22.79 8.04
C ARG A 14 1.11 -21.46 8.70
N GLN A 15 2.12 -20.59 8.82
CA GLN A 15 1.96 -19.26 9.38
C GLN A 15 0.91 -18.45 8.60
N VAL A 16 0.97 -18.44 7.27
CA VAL A 16 0.03 -17.70 6.43
C VAL A 16 -1.39 -18.27 6.53
N THR A 17 -1.53 -19.59 6.54
CA THR A 17 -2.84 -20.26 6.63
C THR A 17 -3.49 -20.13 8.01
N ALA A 18 -2.72 -19.78 9.04
CA ALA A 18 -3.21 -19.58 10.39
C ALA A 18 -3.76 -18.16 10.63
N LEU A 19 -3.61 -17.24 9.68
CA LEU A 19 -4.08 -15.86 9.82
C LEU A 19 -5.60 -15.77 9.75
N SER A 20 -6.18 -14.90 10.57
CA SER A 20 -7.56 -14.45 10.37
C SER A 20 -7.69 -13.67 9.06
N GLY A 21 -8.91 -13.50 8.54
CA GLY A 21 -9.14 -12.68 7.34
C GLY A 21 -8.63 -11.24 7.48
N GLU A 22 -8.78 -10.65 8.67
CA GLU A 22 -8.26 -9.32 8.99
C GLU A 22 -6.73 -9.31 9.04
N GLN A 23 -6.11 -10.28 9.71
CA GLN A 23 -4.65 -10.39 9.76
C GLN A 23 -4.05 -10.62 8.36
N ALA A 24 -4.69 -11.45 7.53
CA ALA A 24 -4.27 -11.67 6.15
C ALA A 24 -4.36 -10.39 5.31
N ALA A 25 -5.40 -9.58 5.50
CA ALA A 25 -5.53 -8.29 4.85
C ALA A 25 -4.43 -7.31 5.29
N LEU A 26 -4.18 -7.19 6.62
CA LEU A 26 -3.08 -6.38 7.16
C LEU A 26 -1.74 -6.79 6.55
N TRP A 27 -1.48 -8.10 6.48
CA TRP A 27 -0.23 -8.64 5.93
C TRP A 27 -0.09 -8.39 4.44
N PHE A 28 -1.18 -8.54 3.68
CA PHE A 28 -1.20 -8.23 2.25
C PHE A 28 -0.86 -6.77 1.99
N TRP A 29 -1.52 -5.84 2.69
CA TRP A 29 -1.27 -4.42 2.51
C TRP A 29 0.14 -4.02 2.94
N SER A 30 0.64 -4.54 4.07
CA SER A 30 2.02 -4.32 4.49
C SER A 30 3.03 -4.76 3.42
N GLY A 31 2.84 -5.94 2.82
CA GLY A 31 3.72 -6.38 1.73
C GLY A 31 3.59 -5.51 0.47
N LEU A 32 2.41 -4.96 0.21
CA LEU A 32 2.19 -4.05 -0.91
C LEU A 32 2.86 -2.67 -0.69
N GLU A 33 2.85 -2.19 0.55
CA GLU A 33 3.57 -1.01 1.02
C GLU A 33 5.09 -1.20 0.82
N ASP A 34 5.64 -2.34 1.25
CA ASP A 34 7.07 -2.67 1.05
C ASP A 34 7.48 -2.65 -0.44
N ILE A 35 6.63 -3.18 -1.34
CA ILE A 35 6.88 -3.16 -2.78
C ILE A 35 6.80 -1.73 -3.32
N ALA A 36 5.86 -0.91 -2.86
CA ALA A 36 5.72 0.48 -3.26
C ALA A 36 6.93 1.32 -2.85
N ASP A 37 7.46 1.07 -1.65
CA ASP A 37 8.68 1.71 -1.15
C ASP A 37 9.90 1.32 -1.99
N ALA A 38 10.04 0.03 -2.32
CA ALA A 38 11.09 -0.44 -3.22
C ALA A 38 10.97 0.20 -4.61
N ALA A 39 9.77 0.28 -5.17
CA ALA A 39 9.51 0.97 -6.44
C ALA A 39 9.91 2.45 -6.38
N ALA A 40 9.73 3.11 -5.23
CA ALA A 40 10.15 4.49 -5.01
C ALA A 40 11.65 4.68 -5.00
N VAL A 41 12.35 3.83 -4.26
CA VAL A 41 13.82 3.84 -4.18
C VAL A 41 14.44 3.66 -5.57
N HIS A 42 13.88 2.76 -6.37
CA HIS A 42 14.40 2.42 -7.70
C HIS A 42 13.81 3.24 -8.86
N ARG A 43 12.79 4.07 -8.60
CA ARG A 43 12.01 4.80 -9.62
C ARG A 43 11.46 3.87 -10.71
N ASP A 44 10.98 2.70 -10.30
CA ASP A 44 10.49 1.67 -11.20
C ASP A 44 9.00 1.89 -11.51
N GLU A 45 8.72 2.50 -12.67
CA GLU A 45 7.36 2.81 -13.11
C GLU A 45 6.51 1.56 -13.35
N ASP A 46 7.10 0.48 -13.87
CA ASP A 46 6.36 -0.76 -14.13
C ASP A 46 5.97 -1.44 -12.82
N LEU A 47 6.86 -1.42 -11.82
CA LEU A 47 6.58 -1.93 -10.49
C LEU A 47 5.46 -1.12 -9.80
N TYR A 48 5.43 0.21 -9.98
CA TYR A 48 4.31 1.03 -9.52
C TYR A 48 2.98 0.66 -10.17
N LEU A 49 2.98 0.44 -11.47
CA LEU A 49 1.77 0.03 -12.18
C LEU A 49 1.29 -1.34 -11.70
N ALA A 50 2.20 -2.27 -11.39
CA ALA A 50 1.88 -3.56 -10.81
C ALA A 50 1.27 -3.43 -9.40
N VAL A 51 1.89 -2.65 -8.51
CA VAL A 51 1.36 -2.35 -7.16
C VAL A 51 -0.05 -1.80 -7.24
N ARG A 52 -0.28 -0.81 -8.12
CA ARG A 52 -1.60 -0.20 -8.29
C ARG A 52 -2.65 -1.21 -8.77
N LYS A 53 -2.29 -2.10 -9.71
CA LYS A 53 -3.20 -3.15 -10.19
C LYS A 53 -3.58 -4.12 -9.05
N MET A 54 -2.60 -4.51 -8.24
CA MET A 54 -2.81 -5.40 -7.09
C MET A 54 -3.71 -4.75 -6.03
N ALA A 55 -3.47 -3.48 -5.69
CA ALA A 55 -4.30 -2.73 -4.75
C ALA A 55 -5.76 -2.69 -5.22
N ILE A 56 -6.01 -2.32 -6.48
CA ILE A 56 -7.37 -2.24 -7.04
C ILE A 56 -8.04 -3.61 -7.04
N ALA A 57 -7.31 -4.68 -7.39
CA ALA A 57 -7.83 -6.03 -7.36
C ALA A 57 -8.22 -6.45 -5.93
N ALA A 58 -7.37 -6.22 -4.93
CA ALA A 58 -7.66 -6.53 -3.53
C ALA A 58 -8.90 -5.77 -3.02
N LEU A 59 -9.02 -4.48 -3.32
CA LEU A 59 -10.20 -3.67 -3.00
C LEU A 59 -11.47 -4.24 -3.66
N SER A 60 -11.39 -4.66 -4.93
CA SER A 60 -12.53 -5.24 -5.64
C SER A 60 -13.02 -6.56 -5.03
N GLN A 61 -12.16 -7.26 -4.27
CA GLN A 61 -12.51 -8.47 -3.52
C GLN A 61 -13.04 -8.16 -2.11
N GLY A 62 -13.22 -6.88 -1.76
CA GLY A 62 -13.67 -6.47 -0.43
C GLY A 62 -12.61 -6.63 0.66
N MET A 63 -11.33 -6.69 0.29
CA MET A 63 -10.26 -6.73 1.27
C MET A 63 -10.21 -5.38 2.01
N PRO A 64 -10.33 -5.36 3.35
CA PRO A 64 -10.34 -4.13 4.11
C PRO A 64 -8.97 -3.46 4.02
N LEU A 65 -8.93 -2.15 3.79
CA LEU A 65 -7.66 -1.40 3.89
C LEU A 65 -7.23 -1.36 5.35
N SER A 66 -5.95 -1.67 5.56
CA SER A 66 -5.30 -1.62 6.86
C SER A 66 -4.93 -0.20 7.28
N SER A 67 -4.71 0.70 6.32
CA SER A 67 -4.21 2.05 6.55
C SER A 67 -4.74 3.03 5.49
N CYS A 68 -5.04 4.25 5.94
CA CYS A 68 -5.44 5.38 5.12
C CYS A 68 -4.25 6.30 4.81
N SER A 69 -3.08 5.72 4.53
CA SER A 69 -1.86 6.51 4.36
C SER A 69 -1.88 7.31 3.04
N PRO A 70 -1.76 8.66 3.11
CA PRO A 70 -1.74 9.52 1.93
C PRO A 70 -0.61 9.20 0.94
N GLU A 71 0.49 8.64 1.42
CA GLU A 71 1.63 8.21 0.62
C GLU A 71 1.24 7.14 -0.39
N TYR A 72 0.20 6.34 -0.16
CA TYR A 72 -0.15 5.24 -1.07
C TYR A 72 -1.20 5.60 -2.12
N VAL A 73 -1.63 6.86 -2.20
CA VAL A 73 -2.49 7.36 -3.30
C VAL A 73 -1.73 8.30 -4.21
N SER A 74 -2.06 8.32 -5.51
CA SER A 74 -1.43 9.26 -6.44
C SER A 74 -1.82 10.72 -6.14
N CYS A 75 -0.86 11.62 -6.19
CA CYS A 75 -1.11 13.04 -6.00
C CYS A 75 -1.82 13.64 -7.24
N PRO A 76 -3.00 14.26 -7.10
CA PRO A 76 -3.67 14.90 -8.23
C PRO A 76 -3.02 16.21 -8.67
N ALA A 77 -2.14 16.80 -7.84
CA ALA A 77 -1.49 18.08 -8.13
C ALA A 77 -0.19 17.90 -8.94
N CYS A 78 0.72 17.04 -8.48
CA CYS A 78 2.01 16.80 -9.14
C CYS A 78 2.17 15.43 -9.79
N HIS A 79 1.13 14.59 -9.75
CA HIS A 79 1.17 13.23 -10.30
C HIS A 79 2.21 12.30 -9.69
N ALA A 80 2.77 12.65 -8.53
CA ALA A 80 3.58 11.73 -7.73
C ALA A 80 2.81 10.42 -7.49
N TYR A 81 3.45 9.29 -7.78
CA TYR A 81 2.87 7.97 -7.61
C TYR A 81 2.83 7.56 -6.12
N THR A 82 2.10 6.48 -5.84
CA THR A 82 2.12 5.73 -4.57
C THR A 82 3.57 5.59 -4.06
N GLY A 83 3.84 5.82 -2.77
CA GLY A 83 5.19 5.79 -2.18
C GLY A 83 6.12 6.98 -2.52
N GLN A 84 5.83 7.78 -3.56
CA GLN A 84 6.65 8.94 -3.89
C GLN A 84 6.32 10.15 -3.01
N ASN A 85 7.34 10.94 -2.64
CA ASN A 85 7.11 12.29 -2.12
C ASN A 85 6.55 13.21 -3.20
N CYS A 86 5.76 14.19 -2.80
CA CYS A 86 5.33 15.22 -3.73
C CYS A 86 6.51 16.16 -4.07
N ILE A 87 6.41 16.88 -5.19
CA ILE A 87 7.39 17.90 -5.59
C ILE A 87 6.77 19.31 -5.52
N ASN A 88 7.60 20.32 -5.32
CA ASN A 88 7.14 21.71 -5.37
C ASN A 88 6.69 22.06 -6.80
N LEU A 89 5.52 22.70 -6.92
CA LEU A 89 5.01 23.26 -8.17
C LEU A 89 4.80 24.78 -8.02
N PRO A 90 4.93 25.57 -9.10
CA PRO A 90 4.56 26.98 -9.07
C PRO A 90 3.11 27.15 -8.57
N GLY A 91 2.91 27.96 -7.53
CA GLY A 91 1.60 28.17 -6.91
C GLY A 91 1.10 27.03 -6.01
N ARG A 92 1.85 25.93 -5.86
CA ARG A 92 1.57 24.81 -4.95
C ARG A 92 2.86 24.33 -4.28
N MET A 93 3.45 25.22 -3.50
CA MET A 93 4.57 24.89 -2.62
C MET A 93 4.12 23.90 -1.55
N LEU A 94 4.97 22.92 -1.26
CA LEU A 94 4.72 21.95 -0.22
C LEU A 94 4.86 22.62 1.15
N GLN A 95 3.89 22.39 2.03
CA GLN A 95 3.98 22.77 3.44
C GLN A 95 4.72 21.71 4.27
N ASP A 96 4.69 20.46 3.80
CA ASP A 96 5.41 19.32 4.38
C ASP A 96 5.89 18.39 3.23
N LYS A 97 5.80 17.06 3.36
CA LYS A 97 6.24 16.09 2.32
C LYS A 97 5.21 15.86 1.21
N LEU A 98 3.93 16.13 1.48
CA LEU A 98 2.81 15.83 0.58
C LEU A 98 1.97 17.07 0.27
N HIS A 99 1.39 17.10 -0.91
CA HIS A 99 0.37 18.09 -1.28
C HIS A 99 -0.93 17.85 -0.49
N PRO A 100 -1.58 18.90 0.04
CA PRO A 100 -2.87 18.78 0.75
C PRO A 100 -3.94 18.03 -0.07
N GLU A 101 -3.91 18.17 -1.39
CA GLU A 101 -4.82 17.49 -2.31
C GLU A 101 -4.65 15.97 -2.32
N ARG A 102 -3.42 15.47 -2.05
CA ARG A 102 -3.15 14.04 -1.91
C ARG A 102 -3.69 13.51 -0.58
N VAL A 103 -3.50 14.26 0.50
CA VAL A 103 -4.05 13.94 1.83
C VAL A 103 -5.58 13.93 1.79
N GLU A 104 -6.18 14.96 1.18
CA GLU A 104 -7.64 15.03 1.03
C GLU A 104 -8.19 13.90 0.16
N ARG A 105 -7.43 13.47 -0.86
CA ARG A 105 -7.81 12.35 -1.71
C ARG A 105 -7.86 11.04 -0.94
N VAL A 106 -6.86 10.75 -0.09
CA VAL A 106 -6.90 9.51 0.71
C VAL A 106 -8.04 9.56 1.73
N ARG A 107 -8.27 10.72 2.36
CA ARG A 107 -9.37 10.91 3.31
C ARG A 107 -10.71 10.55 2.68
N LYS A 108 -11.01 11.09 1.50
CA LYS A 108 -12.24 10.78 0.74
C LYS A 108 -12.35 9.31 0.33
N LEU A 109 -11.23 8.70 -0.06
CA LEU A 109 -11.22 7.28 -0.39
C LEU A 109 -11.60 6.45 0.84
N CYS A 110 -11.02 6.77 1.99
CA CYS A 110 -11.31 6.09 3.25
C CYS A 110 -12.77 6.25 3.69
N GLU A 111 -13.34 7.45 3.57
CA GLU A 111 -14.77 7.69 3.80
C GLU A 111 -15.65 6.80 2.90
N LEU A 112 -15.33 6.70 1.61
CA LEU A 112 -16.08 5.85 0.67
C LEU A 112 -15.98 4.36 1.00
N MET A 113 -14.88 3.94 1.62
CA MET A 113 -14.62 2.55 1.99
C MET A 113 -15.07 2.21 3.42
N GLY A 114 -15.54 3.19 4.19
CA GLY A 114 -15.95 2.99 5.59
C GLY A 114 -14.78 2.71 6.54
N VAL A 115 -13.57 3.15 6.18
CA VAL A 115 -12.35 3.01 6.99
C VAL A 115 -12.05 4.37 7.64
N GLU A 116 -11.73 4.40 8.93
CA GLU A 116 -11.33 5.65 9.59
C GLU A 116 -10.01 6.16 9.00
N ALA A 117 -9.98 7.44 8.66
CA ALA A 117 -8.87 8.11 7.96
C ALA A 117 -7.72 8.49 8.91
#